data_AF-A0A958W9N2-F1
#
_entry.id   AF-A0A958W9N2-F1
#
_cell.length_a   1.000
_cell.length_b   1.000
_cell.length_c   1.000
_cell.angle_alpha   90.00
_cell.angle_beta   90.00
_cell.angle_gamma   90.00
#
_symmetry.space_group_name_H-M   'P 1'
#
loop_
_entity.id
_entity.type
_entity.pdbx_description
1 polymer ?
#
loop_
_entity_poly.entity_id
_entity_poly.type
_entity_poly.pdbx_seq_one_letter_code
_entity_poly.pdbx_strand_id
1 'polypeptide(L)' 'MGRSLDVFISRLRKYLANANGLEIRNHHGVGFQLVVR' A
#
# COMPACT_ATOMS: atom_id res chain seq x y z
N MET A 1 10.18 6.06 -15.96
CA MET A 1 9.98 6.22 -14.50
C MET A 1 8.55 6.64 -14.24
N GLY A 2 7.62 5.69 -14.11
CA GLY A 2 6.26 6.02 -13.70
C GLY A 2 6.29 6.49 -12.25
N ARG A 3 6.05 7.79 -12.03
CA ARG A 3 5.89 8.39 -10.70
C ARG A 3 4.45 8.27 -10.19
N SER A 4 3.72 7.23 -10.60
CA SER A 4 2.35 7.04 -10.14
C SER A 4 2.34 6.54 -8.69
N LEU A 5 1.34 6.97 -7.94
CA LEU A 5 1.09 6.54 -6.57
C LEU A 5 1.00 5.00 -6.48
N ASP A 6 0.38 4.34 -7.45
CA ASP A 6 0.27 2.88 -7.51
C ASP A 6 1.64 2.17 -7.50
N VAL A 7 2.63 2.73 -8.17
CA VAL A 7 3.99 2.18 -8.20
C VAL A 7 4.64 2.31 -6.82
N PHE A 8 4.41 3.44 -6.15
CA PHE A 8 4.90 3.67 -4.80
C PHE A 8 4.23 2.73 -3.79
N ILE A 9 2.91 2.58 -3.87
CA ILE A 9 2.13 1.68 -3.01
C ILE A 9 2.54 0.22 -3.22
N SER A 10 2.81 -0.18 -4.47
CA SER A 10 3.27 -1.53 -4.79
C SER A 10 4.64 -1.84 -4.16
N ARG A 11 5.54 -0.85 -4.09
CA ARG A 11 6.82 -0.98 -3.39
C ARG A 11 6.63 -0.99 -1.88
N LEU A 12 5.82 -0.07 -1.35
CA LEU A 12 5.53 0.02 0.08
C LEU A 12 4.94 -1.29 0.64
N ARG A 13 4.00 -1.92 -0.09
CA ARG A 13 3.48 -3.25 0.27
C ARG A 13 4.56 -4.30 0.44
N LYS A 14 5.60 -4.30 -0.41
CA LYS A 14 6.72 -5.25 -0.29
C LYS A 14 7.55 -4.99 0.95
N TYR A 15 7.78 -3.72 1.32
CA TYR A 15 8.49 -3.39 2.55
C TYR A 15 7.71 -3.79 3.81
N LEU A 16 6.38 -3.63 3.79
CA LEU A 16 5.51 -3.98 4.93
C LEU A 16 5.18 -5.47 5.02
N ALA A 17 5.56 -6.30 4.03
CA ALA A 17 5.20 -7.71 3.99
C ALA A 17 5.70 -8.54 5.19
N ASN A 18 6.78 -8.09 5.85
CA ASN A 18 7.32 -8.75 7.05
C ASN A 18 6.71 -8.23 8.36
N ALA A 19 5.89 -7.17 8.31
CA ALA A 19 5.25 -6.61 9.49
C ALA A 19 3.92 -7.32 9.74
N ASN A 20 3.88 -8.16 10.76
CA ASN A 20 2.66 -8.83 11.17
C ASN A 20 1.68 -7.77 11.72
N GLY A 21 0.52 -7.61 11.08
CA GLY A 21 -0.52 -6.64 11.49
C GLY A 21 -0.68 -5.39 10.61
N LEU A 22 0.17 -5.20 9.59
CA LEU A 22 0.05 -4.07 8.65
C LEU A 22 -0.50 -4.52 7.30
N GLU A 23 -1.54 -3.84 6.80
CA GLU A 23 -2.17 -4.13 5.51
C GLU A 23 -2.53 -2.84 4.77
N ILE A 24 -2.19 -2.73 3.48
CA ILE A 24 -2.67 -1.64 2.62
C ILE A 24 -3.87 -2.13 1.80
N ARG A 25 -5.03 -1.50 1.93
CA ARG A 25 -6.25 -1.73 1.14
C ARG A 25 -6.39 -0.69 0.03
N ASN A 26 -6.90 -1.10 -1.13
CA ASN A 26 -7.24 -0.19 -2.22
C ASN A 26 -8.75 0.08 -2.19
N HIS A 27 -9.12 1.36 -2.18
CA HIS A 27 -10.48 1.85 -2.34
C HIS A 27 -10.58 2.51 -3.71
N HIS A 28 -11.11 1.77 -4.69
CA HIS A 28 -11.17 2.21 -6.08
C HIS A 28 -11.93 3.54 -6.22
N GLY A 29 -11.29 4.55 -6.83
CA GLY A 29 -11.84 5.90 -6.97
C GLY A 29 -11.68 6.82 -5.75
N VAL A 30 -11.14 6.31 -4.64
CA VAL A 30 -10.90 7.09 -3.40
C VAL A 30 -9.41 7.13 -3.06
N GLY A 31 -8.70 6.00 -3.12
CA GLY A 31 -7.27 5.91 -2.83
C GLY A 31 -6.87 4.63 -2.09
N PHE A 32 -5.93 4.76 -1.15
CA PHE A 32 -5.37 3.65 -0.38
C PHE A 32 -5.53 3.89 1.12
N GLN A 33 -5.85 2.83 1.87
CA GLN A 33 -5.97 2.87 3.32
C GLN A 33 -4.93 1.94 3.95
N LEU A 34 -4.17 2.45 4.93
CA LEU A 34 -3.33 1.62 5.80
C LEU A 34 -4.17 1.14 6.98
N VAL A 35 -4.18 -0.17 7.20
CA VAL A 35 -4.83 -0.84 8.32
C VAL A 35 -3.77 -1.39 9.25
N VAL A 36 -3.93 -1.14 10.55
CA VAL A 36 -3.07 -1.62 11.63
C VAL A 36 -3.93 -2.50 12.55
N ARG A 37 -3.47 -3.70 12.87
CA ARG A 37 -4.09 -4.62 13.83
C ARG A 37 -3.23 -4.79 15.07
#